data_AF-A0A9P0TCC8-F1
#
_entry.id   AF-A0A9P0TCC8-F1
#
_cell.length_a   1.000
_cell.length_b   1.000
_cell.length_c   1.000
_cell.angle_alpha   90.00
_cell.angle_beta   90.00
_cell.angle_gamma   90.00
#
_symmetry.space_group_name_H-M   'P 1'
#
loop_
_entity.id
_entity.type
_entity.pdbx_description
1 polymer ?
#
loop_
_entity_poly.entity_id
_entity_poly.type
_entity_poly.pdbx_seq_one_letter_code
_entity_poly.pdbx_strand_id
1 'polypeptide(L)'
;MPLKTFVVSKDYVTVCLSTYGLFASKKDKIVWLSYNPYFRGLAVDRHDVIYTWWLDGIYKVIIEKNLSESRIVKAVYIDDVGSLTFDLDNNFIFTSGKSLYRLNDLNTTCDGSEKKKKIRI
;
A
#
# COMPACT_ATOMS: atom_id res chain seq x y z
N MET A 1 18.02 4.10 -13.87
CA MET A 1 16.83 3.22 -13.69
C MET A 1 15.58 4.01 -14.09
N PRO A 2 14.84 3.62 -15.13
CA PRO A 2 13.59 4.31 -15.50
C PRO A 2 12.53 4.17 -14.39
N LEU A 3 12.01 5.31 -13.91
CA LEU A 3 10.97 5.35 -12.89
C LEU A 3 9.59 5.36 -13.54
N LYS A 4 8.64 4.62 -12.95
CA LYS A 4 7.22 4.65 -13.32
C LYS A 4 6.48 5.70 -12.50
N THR A 5 6.65 5.66 -11.18
CA THR A 5 6.04 6.60 -10.23
C THR A 5 6.79 6.56 -8.90
N PHE A 6 6.56 7.55 -8.04
CA PHE A 6 7.11 7.61 -6.70
C PHE A 6 6.17 8.38 -5.75
N VAL A 7 6.33 8.11 -4.46
CA VAL A 7 5.74 8.89 -3.38
C VAL A 7 6.81 9.21 -2.35
N VAL A 8 6.60 10.27 -1.57
CA VAL A 8 7.51 10.68 -0.50
C VAL A 8 6.72 10.70 0.79
N SER A 9 7.17 9.93 1.78
CA SER A 9 6.63 9.96 3.14
C SER A 9 7.01 11.24 3.88
N LYS A 10 6.34 11.54 5.00
CA LYS A 10 6.67 12.67 5.88
C LYS A 10 8.10 12.60 6.44
N ASP A 11 8.66 11.39 6.56
CA ASP A 11 10.03 11.15 7.02
C ASP A 11 11.09 11.29 5.90
N TYR A 12 10.73 11.87 4.76
CA TYR A 12 11.57 12.04 3.57
C TYR A 12 12.13 10.72 3.02
N VAL A 13 11.40 9.61 3.22
CA VAL A 13 11.69 8.35 2.54
C VAL A 13 10.90 8.35 1.23
N THR A 14 11.60 8.24 0.12
CA THR A 14 11.02 8.09 -1.21
C THR A 14 10.79 6.61 -1.48
N VAL A 15 9.54 6.23 -1.73
CA VAL A 15 9.21 4.91 -2.26
C VAL A 15 8.95 5.06 -3.75
N CYS A 16 9.70 4.33 -4.57
CA CYS A 16 9.61 4.46 -6.01
C CYS A 16 9.44 3.11 -6.69
N LEU A 17 8.60 3.11 -7.71
CA LEU A 17 8.36 1.98 -8.59
C LEU A 17 9.11 2.23 -9.89
N SER A 18 9.83 1.21 -10.36
CA SER A 18 10.62 1.27 -11.58
C SER A 18 10.32 0.09 -12.51
N THR A 19 11.01 0.04 -13.65
CA THR A 19 11.01 -1.12 -14.53
C THR A 19 11.70 -2.35 -13.94
N TYR A 20 12.41 -2.22 -12.82
CA TYR A 20 13.11 -3.33 -12.15
C TYR A 20 12.36 -3.82 -10.90
N GLY A 21 11.58 -2.97 -10.24
CA GLY A 21 10.92 -3.35 -8.99
C GLY A 21 10.47 -2.15 -8.15
N LEU A 22 10.23 -2.43 -6.88
CA LEU A 22 9.88 -1.44 -5.87
C LEU A 22 11.06 -1.17 -4.94
N PHE A 23 11.37 0.10 -4.70
CA PHE A 23 12.51 0.53 -3.91
C PHE A 23 12.08 1.55 -2.85
N ALA A 24 12.82 1.58 -1.75
CA ALA A 24 12.80 2.70 -0.80
C ALA A 24 14.16 3.38 -0.80
N SER A 25 14.17 4.70 -0.72
CA SER A 25 15.37 5.53 -0.69
C SER A 25 15.27 6.59 0.40
N LYS A 26 16.36 6.78 1.14
CA LYS A 26 16.52 7.89 2.10
C LYS A 26 17.98 8.33 2.09
N LYS A 27 18.23 9.60 1.74
CA LYS A 27 19.59 10.14 1.52
C LYS A 27 20.33 9.27 0.48
N ASP A 28 21.50 8.75 0.81
CA ASP A 28 22.34 7.95 -0.09
C ASP A 28 22.07 6.43 0.01
N LYS A 29 21.10 6.01 0.82
CA LYS A 29 20.74 4.58 0.97
C LYS A 29 19.51 4.24 0.12
N ILE A 30 19.66 3.21 -0.71
CA ILE A 30 18.57 2.61 -1.50
C ILE A 30 18.42 1.15 -1.08
N VAL A 31 17.18 0.70 -0.94
CA VAL A 31 16.84 -0.67 -0.57
C VAL A 31 15.78 -1.19 -1.54
N TRP A 32 15.96 -2.42 -1.99
CA TRP A 32 15.00 -3.11 -2.84
C TRP A 32 13.93 -3.76 -1.97
N LEU A 33 12.70 -3.26 -2.06
CA LEU A 33 11.57 -3.78 -1.28
C LEU A 33 10.94 -5.01 -1.95
N SER A 34 10.92 -5.03 -3.28
CA SER A 34 10.40 -6.15 -4.06
C SER A 34 10.96 -6.16 -5.48
N TYR A 35 11.38 -7.32 -5.95
CA TYR A 35 11.81 -7.56 -7.33
C TYR A 35 10.66 -7.58 -8.35
N ASN A 36 9.40 -7.42 -7.92
CA ASN A 36 8.26 -7.38 -8.83
C ASN A 36 8.18 -6.00 -9.51
N PRO A 37 8.45 -5.88 -10.83
CA PRO A 37 8.38 -4.61 -11.54
C PRO A 37 6.96 -4.24 -11.94
N TYR A 38 5.98 -5.14 -11.74
CA TYR A 38 4.66 -5.01 -12.35
C TYR A 38 3.62 -4.36 -11.46
N PHE A 39 3.94 -3.98 -10.21
CA PHE A 39 3.02 -3.19 -9.39
C PHE A 39 2.39 -2.05 -10.20
N ARG A 40 1.09 -1.85 -10.04
CA ARG A 40 0.31 -0.96 -10.90
C ARG A 40 0.40 0.50 -10.44
N GLY A 41 0.76 0.76 -9.18
CA GLY A 41 0.93 2.12 -8.68
C GLY A 41 1.34 2.20 -7.21
N LEU A 42 1.32 3.45 -6.71
CA LEU A 42 1.60 3.83 -5.34
C LEU A 42 0.53 4.83 -4.87
N ALA A 43 0.11 4.71 -3.61
CA ALA A 43 -0.79 5.65 -2.96
C ALA A 43 -0.38 5.83 -1.50
N VAL A 44 -0.63 7.01 -0.95
CA VAL A 44 -0.37 7.32 0.47
C VAL A 44 -1.71 7.63 1.11
N ASP A 45 -1.99 7.00 2.24
CA ASP A 45 -3.18 7.28 3.03
C ASP A 45 -2.99 8.55 3.89
N ARG A 46 -4.03 8.96 4.63
CA ARG A 46 -3.94 10.17 5.46
C ARG A 46 -3.03 10.02 6.67
N HIS A 47 -2.72 8.79 7.06
CA HIS A 47 -1.82 8.44 8.15
C HIS A 47 -0.37 8.24 7.68
N ASP A 48 -0.04 8.65 6.45
CA ASP A 48 1.29 8.50 5.83
C ASP A 48 1.69 7.04 5.56
N VAL A 49 0.71 6.12 5.53
CA VAL A 49 0.94 4.73 5.16
C VAL A 49 0.95 4.62 3.64
N ILE A 50 2.05 4.09 3.12
CA ILE A 50 2.22 3.87 1.68
C ILE A 50 1.69 2.49 1.30
N TYR A 51 0.93 2.44 0.21
CA TYR A 51 0.40 1.23 -0.38
C TYR A 51 0.83 1.09 -1.84
N THR A 52 0.99 -0.15 -2.26
CA THR A 52 1.18 -0.56 -3.66
C THR A 52 0.25 -1.73 -3.97
N TRP A 53 -0.06 -2.00 -5.23
CA TRP A 53 -1.00 -3.08 -5.58
C TRP A 53 -0.61 -3.83 -6.84
N TRP A 54 -0.96 -5.11 -6.85
CA TRP A 54 -0.73 -6.04 -7.95
C TRP A 54 -2.00 -6.85 -8.23
N LEU A 55 -1.92 -7.81 -9.16
CA LEU A 55 -3.03 -8.67 -9.60
C LEU A 55 -3.77 -9.36 -8.45
N ASP A 56 -3.08 -9.62 -7.33
CA ASP A 56 -3.52 -10.51 -6.26
C ASP A 56 -3.67 -9.80 -4.90
N GLY A 57 -3.63 -8.47 -4.89
CA GLY A 57 -3.88 -7.71 -3.67
C GLY A 57 -3.25 -6.34 -3.58
N ILE A 58 -3.58 -5.70 -2.46
CA ILE A 58 -3.02 -4.44 -2.01
C ILE A 58 -2.02 -4.73 -0.90
N TYR A 59 -0.83 -4.15 -1.03
CA TYR A 59 0.31 -4.34 -0.15
C TYR A 59 0.63 -3.05 0.57
N LYS A 60 0.84 -3.15 1.88
CA LYS A 60 1.38 -2.06 2.70
C LYS A 60 2.89 -2.07 2.61
N VAL A 61 3.49 -0.90 2.41
CA VAL A 61 4.94 -0.68 2.55
C VAL A 61 5.23 -0.38 4.02
N ILE A 62 6.05 -1.22 4.65
CA ILE A 62 6.54 -1.02 6.01
C ILE A 62 7.93 -0.40 5.90
N ILE A 63 8.04 0.88 6.23
CA ILE A 63 9.31 1.60 6.31
C ILE A 63 9.80 1.50 7.76
N GLU A 64 10.89 0.76 7.95
CA GLU A 64 11.53 0.61 9.25
C GLU A 64 12.57 1.72 9.47
N LYS A 65 12.93 1.99 10.73
CA LYS A 65 14.00 2.95 11.07
C LYS A 65 15.31 2.60 10.36
N ASN A 66 15.65 1.31 10.34
CA ASN A 66 16.69 0.79 9.49
C ASN A 66 16.12 0.47 8.11
N LEU A 67 16.44 1.30 7.12
CA LEU A 67 15.85 1.18 5.78
C LEU A 67 15.99 -0.23 5.17
N SER A 68 17.05 -0.98 5.49
CA SER A 68 17.28 -2.34 4.97
C SER A 68 16.35 -3.41 5.55
N GLU A 69 15.64 -3.13 6.63
CA GLU A 69 14.62 -4.02 7.22
C GLU A 69 13.21 -3.71 6.69
N SER A 70 13.09 -2.64 5.88
CA SER A 70 11.84 -2.25 5.24
C SER A 70 11.38 -3.32 4.26
N ARG A 71 10.07 -3.51 4.18
CA ARG A 71 9.47 -4.61 3.43
C ARG A 71 8.07 -4.27 2.99
N ILE A 72 7.50 -5.10 2.11
CA ILE A 72 6.06 -5.05 1.81
C ILE A 72 5.34 -6.22 2.47
N VAL A 73 4.10 -5.99 2.88
CA VAL A 73 3.22 -7.02 3.44
C VAL A 73 1.86 -6.89 2.78
N LYS A 74 1.28 -8.00 2.32
CA LYS A 74 -0.07 -7.99 1.75
C LYS A 74 -1.07 -7.60 2.84
N ALA A 75 -1.82 -6.53 2.60
CA ALA A 75 -2.80 -5.98 3.55
C ALA A 75 -4.22 -6.42 3.20
N VAL A 76 -4.54 -6.53 1.90
CA VAL A 76 -5.86 -6.91 1.40
C VAL A 76 -5.71 -7.92 0.28
N TYR A 77 -6.43 -9.03 0.39
CA TYR A 77 -6.54 -10.06 -0.65
C TYR A 77 -7.73 -9.69 -1.54
N ILE A 78 -7.43 -9.02 -2.64
CA ILE A 78 -8.42 -8.60 -3.63
C ILE A 78 -7.79 -8.61 -5.00
N ASP A 79 -8.49 -9.20 -5.95
CA ASP A 79 -7.97 -9.37 -7.30
C ASP A 79 -8.30 -8.17 -8.18
N ASP A 80 -7.44 -7.97 -9.18
CA ASP A 80 -7.62 -6.99 -10.26
C ASP A 80 -7.88 -5.55 -9.81
N VAL A 81 -7.07 -5.04 -8.87
CA VAL A 81 -7.10 -3.62 -8.51
C VAL A 81 -6.45 -2.80 -9.62
N GLY A 82 -7.23 -1.96 -10.31
CA GLY A 82 -6.73 -1.08 -11.37
C GLY A 82 -5.98 0.13 -10.83
N SER A 83 -6.64 0.89 -9.95
CA SER A 83 -6.12 2.09 -9.31
C SER A 83 -6.63 2.18 -7.88
N LEU A 84 -5.89 2.87 -7.02
CA LEU A 84 -6.20 2.98 -5.59
C LEU A 84 -5.96 4.41 -5.08
N THR A 85 -6.87 4.88 -4.24
CA THR A 85 -6.75 6.09 -3.43
C THR A 85 -7.54 5.92 -2.11
N PHE A 86 -7.64 6.98 -1.32
CA PHE A 86 -8.33 6.98 -0.03
C PHE A 86 -9.35 8.12 0.05
N ASP A 87 -10.45 7.88 0.77
CA ASP A 87 -11.43 8.93 1.08
C ASP A 87 -11.09 9.68 2.39
N LEU A 88 -11.96 10.61 2.79
CA LEU A 88 -11.81 11.39 4.02
C LEU A 88 -11.96 10.57 5.31
N ASP A 89 -12.41 9.34 5.23
CA ASP A 89 -12.49 8.42 6.38
C ASP A 89 -11.36 7.38 6.33
N ASN A 90 -10.42 7.53 5.39
CA ASN A 90 -9.30 6.62 5.14
C ASN A 90 -9.71 5.22 4.65
N ASN A 91 -10.89 5.08 4.04
CA ASN A 91 -11.30 3.85 3.36
C ASN A 91 -10.58 3.72 2.02
N PHE A 92 -10.33 2.49 1.58
CA PHE A 92 -9.77 2.26 0.26
C PHE A 92 -10.83 2.56 -0.80
N ILE A 93 -10.49 3.42 -1.75
CA ILE A 93 -11.28 3.71 -2.94
C ILE A 93 -10.49 3.15 -4.12
N PHE A 94 -11.01 2.14 -4.79
CA PHE A 94 -10.27 1.44 -5.82
C PHE A 94 -11.13 1.03 -7.00
N THR A 95 -10.50 0.93 -8.17
CA THR A 95 -11.15 0.39 -9.37
C THR A 95 -10.88 -1.10 -9.50
N SER A 96 -11.87 -1.84 -9.97
CA SER A 96 -11.72 -3.24 -10.41
C SER A 96 -12.66 -3.47 -11.60
N GLY A 97 -12.12 -4.03 -12.69
CA GLY A 97 -12.81 -4.06 -13.98
C GLY A 97 -13.24 -2.66 -14.45
N LYS A 98 -14.55 -2.45 -14.58
CA LYS A 98 -15.15 -1.17 -15.05
C LYS A 98 -15.83 -0.37 -13.94
N SER A 99 -15.60 -0.74 -12.67
CA SER A 99 -16.36 -0.22 -11.54
C SER A 99 -15.44 0.39 -10.48
N LEU A 100 -16.00 1.30 -9.68
CA LEU A 100 -15.35 1.92 -8.53
C LEU A 100 -15.96 1.34 -7.25
N TYR A 101 -15.11 0.92 -6.33
CA TYR A 101 -15.49 0.31 -5.06
C TYR A 101 -14.92 1.11 -3.90
N ARG A 102 -15.63 1.04 -2.77
CA ARG A 102 -15.19 1.55 -1.47
C ARG A 102 -15.11 0.37 -0.51
N LEU A 103 -13.93 0.10 0.03
CA LEU A 103 -13.74 -0.91 1.08
C LEU A 103 -13.63 -0.21 2.42
N ASN A 104 -14.69 -0.36 3.23
CA ASN A 104 -14.73 0.11 4.61
C ASN A 104 -14.05 -0.90 5.54
N ASP A 105 -13.66 -0.42 6.72
CA ASP A 105 -13.08 -1.26 7.77
C ASP A 105 -14.00 -2.45 8.07
N LEU A 106 -13.49 -3.68 7.95
CA LEU A 106 -14.25 -4.94 8.04
C LEU A 106 -14.68 -5.31 9.47
N ASN A 107 -14.89 -4.31 10.34
CA ASN A 107 -15.34 -4.53 11.71
C ASN A 107 -16.82 -4.91 11.77
N THR A 108 -17.59 -4.71 10.70
CA THR A 108 -18.99 -5.12 10.62
C THR A 108 -19.08 -6.52 9.99
N THR A 109 -19.70 -7.45 10.70
CA THR A 109 -20.09 -8.75 10.14
C THR A 109 -21.38 -8.62 9.34
N CYS A 110 -21.67 -9.58 8.45
CA CYS A 110 -22.85 -9.54 7.58
C CYS A 110 -24.19 -9.58 8.32
N ASP A 111 -24.19 -9.91 9.62
CA ASP A 111 -25.35 -9.87 10.52
C ASP A 111 -25.48 -8.54 11.28
N GLY A 112 -24.63 -7.54 10.96
CA GLY A 112 -24.64 -6.22 11.58
C GLY A 112 -23.92 -6.13 12.92
N SER A 113 -23.30 -7.21 13.41
CA SER A 113 -22.51 -7.16 14.65
C SER A 113 -21.13 -6.53 14.44
N GLU A 114 -20.61 -5.86 15.46
CA GLU A 114 -19.24 -5.36 15.44
C GLU A 114 -18.26 -6.39 16.02
N LYS A 115 -17.20 -6.73 15.28
CA LYS A 115 -16.07 -7.48 15.83
C LYS A 115 -15.38 -6.65 16.89
N LYS A 116 -15.56 -7.02 18.17
CA LYS A 116 -14.78 -6.46 19.29
C LYS A 116 -13.30 -6.60 18.99
N LYS A 117 -12.56 -5.48 18.89
CA LYS A 117 -11.10 -5.46 18.86
C LYS A 117 -10.58 -6.24 20.07
N LYS A 118 -10.00 -7.42 19.84
CA LYS A 118 -9.21 -8.12 20.86
C LYS A 118 -7.97 -7.28 21.12
N ILE A 119 -7.99 -6.48 22.18
CA ILE A 119 -6.79 -5.87 22.75
C ILE A 119 -5.98 -7.04 23.32
N ARG A 120 -4.85 -7.38 22.67
CA ARG A 120 -3.81 -8.19 23.31
C ARG A 120 -3.05 -7.23 24.22
N ILE A 121 -3.26 -7.39 25.53
CA ILE A 121 -2.40 -6.83 26.59
C ILE A 121 -1.12 -7.67 26.61
#